data_AF-A0A3D4I1C5-F1
#
_entry.id   AF-A0A3D4I1C5-F1
#
_cell.length_a   1.000
_cell.length_b   1.000
_cell.length_c   1.000
_cell.angle_alpha   90.00
_cell.angle_beta   90.00
_cell.angle_gamma   90.00
#
_symmetry.space_group_name_H-M   'P 1'
#
loop_
_entity.id
_entity.type
_entity.pdbx_description
1 polymer ?
#
loop_
_entity_poly.entity_id
_entity_poly.type
_entity_poly.pdbx_seq_one_letter_code
_entity_poly.pdbx_strand_id
1 'polypeptide(L)'
;GARGNSGVILSLLFRGFSKGVEGLDSLSGKDILSALSLGVKAAYNAVMRPTEGTMLTVSRVACEEGKAALEDGDDPVHIWEAMCAGAQAALQKTPQLLPVLKRAGVVDAGGKGL
;
A
#
# COMPACT_ATOMS: atom_id res chain seq x y z
N GLY A 1 10.64 -13.66 -11.78
CA GLY A 1 10.23 -14.22 -10.49
C GLY A 1 10.77 -13.36 -9.37
N ALA A 2 9.88 -12.83 -8.53
CA ALA A 2 10.28 -12.15 -7.29
C ALA A 2 11.10 -13.12 -6.41
N ARG A 3 12.24 -12.68 -5.89
CA ARG A 3 13.04 -13.44 -4.90
C ARG A 3 12.87 -12.78 -3.53
N GLY A 4 12.28 -13.50 -2.57
CA GLY A 4 12.02 -13.04 -1.20
C GLY A 4 10.58 -12.59 -0.93
N ASN A 5 10.20 -12.49 0.35
CA ASN A 5 8.84 -12.16 0.79
C ASN A 5 8.34 -10.82 0.23
N SER A 6 9.19 -9.79 0.18
CA SER A 6 8.83 -8.46 -0.33
C SER A 6 8.46 -8.48 -1.81
N GLY A 7 9.16 -9.27 -2.63
CA GLY A 7 8.82 -9.38 -4.04
C GLY A 7 7.50 -10.14 -4.27
N VAL A 8 7.19 -11.13 -3.42
CA VAL A 8 5.87 -11.79 -3.44
C VAL A 8 4.77 -10.79 -3.09
N ILE A 9 4.93 -10.03 -2.01
CA ILE A 9 3.97 -8.99 -1.61
C ILE A 9 3.78 -7.98 -2.75
N LEU A 10 4.86 -7.43 -3.30
CA LEU A 10 4.79 -6.47 -4.41
C LEU A 10 4.03 -7.06 -5.61
N SER A 11 4.30 -8.32 -5.97
CA SER A 11 3.58 -8.99 -7.05
C SER A 11 2.08 -9.14 -6.77
N LEU A 12 1.69 -9.33 -5.51
CA LEU A 12 0.29 -9.44 -5.10
C LEU A 12 -0.41 -8.08 -5.12
N LEU A 13 0.28 -7.02 -4.72
CA LEU A 13 -0.20 -5.64 -4.84
C LEU A 13 -0.55 -5.32 -6.31
N PHE A 14 0.41 -5.51 -7.22
CA PHE A 14 0.20 -5.25 -8.65
C PHE A 14 -0.82 -6.20 -9.28
N ARG A 15 -0.86 -7.48 -8.88
CA ARG A 15 -1.87 -8.43 -9.38
C ARG A 15 -3.28 -8.02 -8.96
N GLY A 16 -3.45 -7.60 -7.71
CA GLY A 16 -4.74 -7.11 -7.22
C GLY A 16 -5.15 -5.81 -7.92
N PHE A 17 -4.20 -4.89 -8.11
CA PHE A 17 -4.42 -3.66 -8.85
C PHE A 17 -4.84 -3.94 -10.29
N SER A 18 -4.06 -4.75 -11.02
CA SER A 18 -4.35 -5.17 -12.39
C SER A 18 -5.73 -5.80 -12.54
N LYS A 19 -6.17 -6.60 -11.56
CA LYS A 19 -7.51 -7.19 -11.55
C LYS A 19 -8.59 -6.13 -11.29
N GLY A 20 -8.32 -5.16 -10.43
CA GLY A 20 -9.28 -4.10 -10.12
C GLY A 20 -9.55 -3.13 -11.26
N VAL A 21 -8.61 -3.02 -12.22
CA VAL A 21 -8.71 -2.14 -13.38
C VAL A 21 -9.07 -2.87 -14.68
N GLU A 22 -9.32 -4.17 -14.62
CA GLU A 22 -9.56 -4.99 -15.80
C GLU A 22 -10.82 -4.53 -16.55
N GLY A 23 -10.67 -4.26 -17.86
CA GLY A 23 -11.77 -3.83 -18.72
C GLY A 23 -12.18 -2.35 -18.56
N LEU A 24 -11.43 -1.56 -17.79
CA LEU A 24 -11.66 -0.12 -17.65
C LEU A 24 -10.73 0.67 -18.57
N ASP A 25 -11.30 1.57 -19.37
CA ASP A 25 -10.54 2.50 -20.23
C ASP A 25 -10.04 3.74 -19.47
N SER A 26 -10.67 4.06 -18.34
CA SER A 26 -10.30 5.16 -17.44
C SER A 26 -10.68 4.82 -16.00
N LEU A 27 -10.03 5.46 -15.02
CA LEU A 27 -10.22 5.16 -13.59
C LEU A 27 -10.70 6.40 -12.84
N SER A 28 -11.76 6.23 -12.04
CA SER A 28 -12.11 7.16 -10.95
C SER A 28 -11.16 7.01 -9.75
N GLY A 29 -11.23 7.92 -8.78
CA GLY A 29 -10.50 7.77 -7.52
C GLY A 29 -10.95 6.51 -6.76
N LYS A 30 -12.24 6.20 -6.80
CA LYS A 30 -12.82 4.99 -6.24
C LYS A 30 -12.29 3.72 -6.90
N ASP A 31 -12.08 3.72 -8.21
CA ASP A 31 -11.51 2.57 -8.93
C ASP A 31 -10.05 2.35 -8.52
N ILE A 32 -9.25 3.44 -8.45
CA ILE A 32 -7.85 3.40 -8.00
C ILE A 32 -7.76 2.82 -6.59
N LEU A 33 -8.58 3.32 -5.65
CA LEU A 33 -8.60 2.83 -4.29
C LEU A 33 -9.00 1.35 -4.23
N SER A 34 -10.06 0.99 -4.96
CA SER A 34 -10.57 -0.39 -5.00
C SER A 34 -9.52 -1.36 -5.54
N ALA A 35 -8.84 -0.98 -6.62
CA ALA A 35 -7.77 -1.76 -7.23
C ALA A 35 -6.59 -1.97 -6.28
N LEU A 36 -6.09 -0.91 -5.63
CA LEU A 36 -5.00 -1.08 -4.66
C LEU A 36 -5.46 -1.92 -3.45
N SER A 37 -6.68 -1.70 -2.95
CA SER A 37 -7.23 -2.43 -1.80
C SER A 37 -7.34 -3.94 -2.06
N LEU A 38 -7.64 -4.35 -3.30
CA LEU A 38 -7.60 -5.76 -3.70
C LEU A 38 -6.18 -6.34 -3.58
N GLY A 39 -5.17 -5.58 -4.00
CA GLY A 39 -3.76 -5.93 -3.86
C GLY A 39 -3.35 -6.09 -2.40
N VAL A 40 -3.67 -5.10 -1.57
CA VAL A 40 -3.37 -5.09 -0.13
C VAL A 40 -3.99 -6.30 0.55
N LYS A 41 -5.29 -6.56 0.30
CA LYS A 41 -5.99 -7.73 0.86
C LYS A 41 -5.32 -9.04 0.44
N ALA A 42 -4.93 -9.17 -0.83
CA ALA A 42 -4.23 -10.35 -1.32
C ALA A 42 -2.86 -10.53 -0.65
N ALA A 43 -2.11 -9.45 -0.45
CA ALA A 43 -0.81 -9.46 0.21
C ALA A 43 -0.92 -9.87 1.68
N TYR A 44 -1.86 -9.29 2.44
CA TYR A 44 -2.11 -9.66 3.83
C TYR A 44 -2.53 -11.13 3.98
N ASN A 45 -3.38 -11.63 3.09
CA ASN A 45 -3.83 -13.03 3.13
C ASN A 45 -2.74 -14.05 2.75
N ALA A 46 -1.77 -13.66 1.92
CA ALA A 46 -0.70 -14.56 1.48
C ALA A 46 0.45 -14.68 2.49
N VAL A 47 0.56 -13.74 3.43
CA VAL A 47 1.63 -13.72 4.43
C VAL A 47 1.12 -14.38 5.72
N MET A 48 1.74 -15.50 6.11
CA MET A 48 1.33 -16.28 7.28
C MET A 48 1.32 -15.48 8.59
N ARG A 49 2.23 -14.51 8.73
CA ARG A 49 2.33 -13.62 9.90
C ARG A 49 2.60 -12.19 9.40
N PRO A 50 1.55 -11.44 9.02
CA PRO A 50 1.73 -10.06 8.58
C PRO A 50 2.34 -9.25 9.72
N THR A 51 3.33 -8.43 9.39
CA THR A 51 4.11 -7.68 10.37
C THR A 51 3.88 -6.19 10.15
N GLU A 52 3.35 -5.51 11.17
CA GLU A 52 3.21 -4.05 11.12
C GLU A 52 4.59 -3.36 11.20
N GLY A 53 4.70 -2.20 10.58
CA GLY A 53 5.97 -1.51 10.34
C GLY A 53 6.72 -1.98 9.09
N THR A 54 6.08 -2.73 8.20
CA THR A 54 6.63 -3.15 6.89
C THR A 54 5.86 -2.51 5.73
N MET A 55 6.23 -2.83 4.50
CA MET A 55 5.49 -2.46 3.29
C MET A 55 3.98 -2.82 3.33
N LEU A 56 3.58 -3.83 4.11
CA LEU A 56 2.17 -4.13 4.34
C LEU A 56 1.46 -2.95 5.02
N THR A 57 2.04 -2.42 6.10
CA THR A 57 1.54 -1.22 6.78
C THR A 57 1.47 -0.02 5.85
N VAL A 58 2.53 0.21 5.06
CA VAL A 58 2.57 1.34 4.12
C VAL A 58 1.43 1.25 3.11
N SER A 59 1.25 0.08 2.48
CA SER A 59 0.17 -0.15 1.50
C SER A 59 -1.24 -0.08 2.12
N ARG A 60 -1.42 -0.56 3.36
CA ARG A 60 -2.69 -0.49 4.09
C ARG A 60 -3.06 0.96 4.41
N VAL A 61 -2.12 1.73 4.97
CA VAL A 61 -2.37 3.13 5.33
C VAL A 61 -2.63 3.98 4.08
N ALA A 62 -1.95 3.70 2.96
CA ALA A 62 -2.28 4.34 1.68
C ALA A 62 -3.76 4.16 1.33
N CYS A 63 -4.30 2.94 1.41
CA CYS A 63 -5.72 2.67 1.19
C CYS A 63 -6.63 3.35 2.22
N GLU A 64 -6.22 3.44 3.49
CA GLU A 64 -7.00 4.12 4.54
C GLU A 64 -7.13 5.61 4.26
N GLU A 65 -6.04 6.29 3.90
CA GLU A 65 -6.07 7.72 3.55
C GLU A 65 -6.83 7.97 2.23
N GLY A 66 -6.67 7.11 1.23
CA GLY A 66 -7.47 7.21 0.00
C GLY A 66 -8.96 7.02 0.26
N LYS A 67 -9.33 6.16 1.23
CA LYS A 67 -10.72 5.99 1.64
C LYS A 67 -11.26 7.23 2.36
N ALA A 68 -10.45 7.86 3.21
CA ALA A 68 -10.84 9.10 3.87
C ALA A 68 -11.03 10.23 2.85
N ALA A 69 -10.12 10.39 1.89
CA ALA A 69 -10.22 11.40 0.85
C ALA A 69 -11.45 11.22 -0.07
N LEU A 70 -11.96 9.99 -0.22
CA LEU A 70 -13.22 9.75 -0.95
C LEU A 70 -14.45 10.36 -0.26
N GLU A 71 -14.37 10.67 1.03
CA GLU A 71 -15.45 11.36 1.74
C GLU A 71 -15.58 12.82 1.27
N ASP A 72 -14.49 13.42 0.76
CA ASP A 72 -14.42 14.78 0.25
C ASP A 72 -14.73 14.89 -1.26
N GLY A 73 -14.65 13.77 -2.00
CA GLY A 73 -15.00 13.69 -3.42
C GLY A 73 -14.24 12.60 -4.17
N ASP A 74 -14.71 12.27 -5.38
CA ASP A 74 -14.13 11.22 -6.23
C ASP A 74 -13.24 11.79 -7.35
N ASP A 75 -12.32 12.69 -6.98
CA ASP A 75 -11.30 13.20 -7.89
C ASP A 75 -10.06 12.28 -7.88
N PRO A 76 -9.70 11.62 -9.01
CA PRO A 76 -8.62 10.63 -9.04
C PRO A 76 -7.26 11.18 -8.59
N VAL A 77 -6.98 12.47 -8.87
CA VAL A 77 -5.70 13.10 -8.52
C VAL A 77 -5.65 13.32 -7.01
N HIS A 78 -6.69 13.91 -6.43
CA HIS A 78 -6.81 14.12 -4.99
C HIS A 78 -6.70 12.81 -4.20
N ILE A 79 -7.41 11.76 -4.63
CA ILE A 79 -7.35 10.45 -3.98
C ILE A 79 -5.93 9.88 -4.05
N TRP A 80 -5.29 9.94 -5.22
CA TRP A 80 -3.93 9.44 -5.37
C TRP A 80 -2.92 10.20 -4.50
N GLU A 81 -3.03 11.53 -4.44
CA GLU A 81 -2.20 12.37 -3.58
C GLU A 81 -2.36 12.01 -2.09
N ALA A 82 -3.59 11.81 -1.63
CA ALA A 82 -3.87 11.38 -0.25
C ALA A 82 -3.26 10.00 0.05
N MET A 83 -3.39 9.04 -0.88
CA MET A 83 -2.78 7.71 -0.75
C MET A 83 -1.25 7.80 -0.65
N CYS A 84 -0.61 8.61 -1.50
CA CYS A 84 0.84 8.82 -1.48
C CYS A 84 1.30 9.50 -0.18
N ALA A 85 0.57 10.52 0.29
CA ALA A 85 0.88 11.20 1.55
C ALA A 85 0.76 10.25 2.75
N GLY A 86 -0.29 9.42 2.77
CA GLY A 86 -0.49 8.36 3.75
C GLY A 86 0.62 7.33 3.76
N ALA A 87 0.99 6.82 2.59
CA ALA A 87 2.09 5.88 2.43
C ALA A 87 3.40 6.46 2.97
N GLN A 88 3.72 7.71 2.61
CA GLN A 88 4.92 8.38 3.06
C GLN A 88 4.92 8.58 4.59
N ALA A 89 3.81 9.02 5.17
CA ALA A 89 3.68 9.17 6.62
C ALA A 89 3.81 7.83 7.36
N ALA A 90 3.22 6.76 6.83
CA ALA A 90 3.35 5.41 7.36
C ALA A 90 4.79 4.90 7.28
N LEU A 91 5.48 5.14 6.17
CA LEU A 91 6.88 4.79 5.97
C LEU A 91 7.77 5.41 7.05
N GLN A 92 7.59 6.71 7.32
CA GLN A 92 8.35 7.41 8.37
C GLN A 92 8.07 6.86 9.78
N LYS A 93 6.88 6.28 10.01
CA LYS A 93 6.51 5.65 11.28
C LYS A 93 7.00 4.20 11.42
N THR A 94 7.45 3.55 10.35
CA THR A 94 7.96 2.15 10.42
C THR A 94 9.02 1.91 11.51
N PRO A 95 9.97 2.83 11.80
CA PRO A 95 10.94 2.62 12.88
C PRO A 95 10.30 2.63 14.27
N GLN A 96 9.14 3.27 14.44
CA GLN A 96 8.41 3.28 15.71
C GLN A 96 7.68 1.95 15.95
N LEU A 97 7.36 1.22 14.89
CA LEU A 97 6.62 -0.04 14.92
C LEU A 97 7.55 -1.26 15.00
N LEU A 98 8.78 -1.16 14.48
CA LEU A 98 9.75 -2.24 14.49
C LEU A 98 11.07 -1.83 15.16
N PRO A 99 11.44 -2.44 16.32
CA PRO A 99 12.67 -2.12 17.04
C PRO A 99 13.95 -2.32 16.22
N VAL A 100 13.95 -3.23 15.26
CA VAL A 100 15.11 -3.45 14.38
C VAL A 100 15.37 -2.24 13.47
N LEU A 101 14.31 -1.63 12.93
CA LEU A 101 14.39 -0.42 12.12
C LEU A 101 14.82 0.77 12.98
N LYS A 102 14.26 0.91 14.18
CA LYS A 102 14.66 1.95 15.14
C LYS A 102 16.16 1.91 15.46
N ARG A 103 16.68 0.72 15.79
CA ARG A 103 18.09 0.53 16.13
C ARG A 103 19.02 0.82 14.95
N ALA A 104 18.59 0.49 13.74
CA ALA A 104 19.35 0.77 12.53
C ALA A 104 19.24 2.23 12.05
N GLY A 105 18.29 3.02 12.58
CA GLY A 105 18.07 4.41 12.16
C GLY A 105 17.52 4.52 10.73
N VAL A 106 16.83 3.49 10.25
CA VAL A 106 16.30 3.40 8.88
C VAL A 106 14.81 3.07 8.87
N VAL A 107 14.14 3.40 7.78
CA VAL A 107 12.76 2.97 7.49
C VAL A 107 12.73 1.59 6.81
N ASP A 108 11.55 0.99 6.70
CA ASP A 108 11.38 -0.27 5.98
C ASP A 108 11.78 -0.12 4.50
N ALA A 109 12.69 -0.98 4.02
CA ALA A 109 13.19 -0.90 2.65
C ALA A 109 12.12 -1.28 1.62
N GLY A 110 11.25 -2.24 1.95
CA GLY A 110 10.13 -2.62 1.09
C GLY A 110 9.12 -1.49 0.96
N GLY A 111 8.75 -0.86 2.07
CA GLY A 111 7.85 0.27 2.11
C GLY A 111 8.42 1.51 1.42
N LYS A 112 9.74 1.69 1.43
CA LYS A 112 10.41 2.78 0.70
C LYS A 112 10.43 2.57 -0.82
N GLY A 113 10.43 1.30 -1.26
CA GLY A 113 10.40 0.95 -2.68
C GLY A 113 9.00 0.87 -3.26
N LEU A 114 7.96 0.96 -2.43
CA LEU A 114 6.55 1.05 -2.79
C LEU A 114 6.17 2.51 -3.01
#